data_AF-A0A2T5BT91-F1
#
_entry.id   AF-A0A2T5BT91-F1
#
_cell.length_a   1.000
_cell.length_b   1.000
_cell.length_c   1.000
_cell.angle_alpha   90.00
_cell.angle_beta   90.00
_cell.angle_gamma   90.00
#
_symmetry.space_group_name_H-M   'P 1'
#
loop_
_entity.id
_entity.type
_entity.pdbx_description
1 polymer ?
#
loop_
_entity_poly.entity_id
_entity_poly.type
_entity_poly.pdbx_seq_one_letter_code
_entity_poly.pdbx_strand_id
1 'polypeptide(L)'
;MDDLLKSLREMRRPRLLIRAARCGLSDYRRERDLPRIPGLAGGTPARQLAELMARETQINDARSTGGATYNAAHHVEVMIALMAEARELLARPCQPVQAETSSSALRRVA
;
A
#
# COMPACT_ATOMS: atom_id res chain seq x y z
N MET A 1 5.36 10.66 -10.02
CA MET A 1 4.12 10.61 -9.23
C MET A 1 2.91 10.41 -10.15
N ASP A 2 2.81 11.17 -11.24
CA ASP A 2 1.72 11.03 -12.22
C ASP A 2 1.62 9.65 -12.87
N ASP A 3 2.74 9.01 -13.19
CA ASP A 3 2.73 7.66 -13.79
C ASP A 3 2.07 6.61 -12.87
N LEU A 4 2.33 6.70 -11.56
CA LEU A 4 1.76 5.79 -10.56
C LEU A 4 0.22 5.95 -10.46
N LEU A 5 -0.26 7.19 -10.49
CA LEU A 5 -1.68 7.52 -10.45
C LEU A 5 -2.39 7.12 -11.75
N LYS A 6 -1.72 7.26 -12.89
CA LYS A 6 -2.23 6.80 -14.18
C LYS A 6 -2.38 5.28 -14.20
N SER A 7 -1.35 4.55 -13.78
CA SER A 7 -1.41 3.09 -13.66
C SER A 7 -2.53 2.63 -12.72
N LEU A 8 -2.76 3.33 -11.60
CA LEU A 8 -3.84 3.01 -10.66
C LEU A 8 -5.23 3.20 -11.29
N ARG A 9 -5.42 4.20 -12.15
CA ARG A 9 -6.69 4.45 -12.87
C ARG A 9 -6.98 3.44 -13.97
N GLU A 10 -5.94 2.87 -14.57
CA GLU A 10 -6.06 1.90 -15.66
C GLU A 10 -6.40 0.48 -15.17
N MET A 11 -6.25 0.20 -13.87
CA MET A 11 -6.61 -1.08 -13.27
C MET A 11 -8.11 -1.38 -13.37
N ARG A 12 -8.45 -2.34 -14.23
CA ARG A 12 -9.82 -2.88 -14.38
C ARG A 12 -10.03 -4.00 -13.36
N ARG A 13 -10.85 -3.77 -12.34
CA ARG A 13 -11.16 -4.77 -11.29
C ARG A 13 -12.64 -5.11 -11.23
N PRO A 14 -12.99 -6.38 -10.94
CA PRO A 14 -14.38 -6.78 -10.69
C PRO A 14 -15.04 -5.87 -9.66
N ARG A 15 -16.25 -5.37 -9.97
CA ARG A 15 -16.97 -4.40 -9.11
C ARG A 15 -17.18 -4.91 -7.68
N LEU A 16 -17.27 -6.23 -7.49
CA LEU A 16 -17.40 -6.87 -6.19
C LEU A 16 -16.17 -6.64 -5.30
N LEU A 17 -14.95 -6.80 -5.83
CA LEU A 17 -13.71 -6.60 -5.06
C LEU A 17 -13.54 -5.15 -4.64
N ILE A 18 -13.87 -4.22 -5.54
CA ILE A 18 -13.86 -2.79 -5.24
C ILE A 18 -14.85 -2.46 -4.12
N ARG A 19 -16.05 -3.05 -4.14
CA ARG A 19 -17.06 -2.86 -3.08
C ARG A 19 -16.57 -3.42 -1.75
N ALA A 20 -16.05 -4.65 -1.73
CA ALA A 20 -15.52 -5.28 -0.53
C ALA A 20 -14.39 -4.46 0.09
N ALA A 21 -13.44 -4.01 -0.73
CA ALA A 21 -12.35 -3.16 -0.27
C ALA A 21 -12.87 -1.83 0.30
N ARG A 22 -13.85 -1.20 -0.34
CA ARG A 22 -14.46 0.03 0.17
C ARG A 22 -15.11 -0.14 1.54
N CYS A 23 -15.75 -1.29 1.81
CA CYS A 23 -16.30 -1.57 3.13
C CYS A 23 -15.19 -1.71 4.19
N GLY A 24 -14.06 -2.34 3.85
CA GLY A 24 -12.95 -2.52 4.79
C GLY A 24 -12.10 -1.27 5.03
N LEU A 25 -12.27 -0.19 4.24
CA LEU A 25 -11.49 1.04 4.40
C LEU A 25 -11.72 1.76 5.73
N SER A 26 -12.91 1.64 6.34
CA SER A 26 -13.18 2.25 7.65
C SER A 26 -12.36 1.61 8.77
N ASP A 27 -12.00 0.35 8.59
CA ASP A 27 -11.39 -0.48 9.64
C ASP A 27 -9.87 -0.62 9.45
N TYR A 28 -9.35 -0.10 8.33
CA TYR A 28 -7.93 -0.12 8.00
C TYR A 28 -7.12 0.71 9.00
N ARG A 29 -6.08 0.09 9.55
CA ARG A 29 -5.12 0.71 10.46
C ARG A 29 -3.72 0.46 9.93
N ARG A 30 -3.06 1.52 9.46
CA ARG A 30 -1.74 1.42 8.80
C ARG A 30 -0.70 0.71 9.67
N GLU A 31 -0.64 1.01 10.96
CA GLU A 31 0.34 0.42 11.88
C GLU A 31 0.11 -1.08 12.13
N ARG A 32 -1.13 -1.56 11.95
CA ARG A 32 -1.52 -2.95 12.20
C ARG A 32 -1.55 -3.78 10.94
N ASP A 33 -2.12 -3.24 9.87
CA ASP A 33 -2.49 -4.01 8.68
C ASP A 33 -1.38 -4.00 7.63
N LEU A 34 -0.69 -2.87 7.44
CA LEU A 34 0.39 -2.78 6.45
C LEU A 34 1.56 -3.73 6.76
N PRO A 35 2.01 -3.90 8.03
CA PRO A 35 3.08 -4.85 8.36
C PRO A 35 2.69 -6.33 8.23
N ARG A 36 1.38 -6.66 8.18
CA ARG A 36 0.91 -8.04 7.98
C ARG A 36 1.12 -8.52 6.56
N ILE A 37 1.17 -7.60 5.61
CA ILE A 37 1.31 -7.89 4.18
C ILE A 37 2.81 -8.04 3.85
N PRO A 38 3.36 -9.27 3.70
CA PRO A 38 4.79 -9.63 3.72
C PRO A 38 5.80 -8.49 3.55
N GLY A 39 6.62 -8.34 2.50
CA GLY A 39 7.68 -7.29 2.45
C GLY A 39 7.28 -5.78 2.44
N LEU A 40 6.26 -5.32 3.19
CA LEU A 40 5.86 -3.90 3.28
C LEU A 40 6.32 -3.16 4.56
N ALA A 41 6.84 -3.87 5.56
CA ALA A 41 7.31 -3.24 6.79
C ALA A 41 8.52 -2.31 6.55
N GLY A 42 8.51 -1.10 7.14
CA GLY A 42 9.65 -0.18 7.15
C GLY A 42 9.99 0.52 5.82
N GLY A 43 9.18 0.35 4.78
CA GLY A 43 9.39 1.02 3.47
C GLY A 43 8.92 2.47 3.44
N THR A 44 9.34 3.22 2.41
CA THR A 44 8.77 4.55 2.12
C THR A 44 7.35 4.41 1.56
N PRO A 45 6.43 5.38 1.76
CA PRO A 45 5.05 5.29 1.27
C PRO A 45 4.96 5.03 -0.24
N ALA A 46 5.82 5.66 -1.04
CA ALA A 46 5.85 5.45 -2.50
C ALA A 46 6.29 4.02 -2.87
N ARG A 47 7.29 3.47 -2.16
CA ARG A 47 7.74 2.09 -2.38
C ARG A 47 6.67 1.08 -1.94
N GLN A 48 6.06 1.30 -0.79
CA GLN A 48 4.97 0.46 -0.27
C GLN A 48 3.80 0.41 -1.26
N LEU A 49 3.42 1.56 -1.84
CA LEU A 49 2.36 1.62 -2.83
C LEU A 49 2.72 0.88 -4.13
N ALA A 50 3.96 1.02 -4.62
CA ALA A 50 4.43 0.28 -5.78
C ALA A 50 4.42 -1.24 -5.57
N GLU A 51 4.85 -1.70 -4.39
CA GLU A 51 4.82 -3.12 -3.99
C GLU A 51 3.38 -3.65 -3.87
N LEU A 52 2.45 -2.85 -3.35
CA LEU A 52 1.02 -3.19 -3.30
C LEU A 52 0.44 -3.35 -4.72
N MET A 53 0.81 -2.48 -5.67
CA MET A 53 0.38 -2.59 -7.07
C MET A 53 0.90 -3.86 -7.75
N ALA A 54 2.16 -4.21 -7.51
CA ALA A 54 2.76 -5.44 -8.03
C ALA A 54 2.05 -6.69 -7.50
N ARG A 55 1.79 -6.75 -6.18
CA ARG A 55 1.07 -7.86 -5.55
C ARG A 55 -0.35 -7.98 -6.04
N GLU A 56 -1.05 -6.86 -6.14
CA GLU A 56 -2.41 -6.82 -6.64
C GLU A 56 -2.48 -7.40 -8.07
N THR A 57 -1.55 -7.02 -8.95
CA THR A 57 -1.44 -7.56 -10.31
C THR A 57 -1.25 -9.07 -10.29
N GLN A 58 -0.31 -9.58 -9.50
CA GLN A 58 -0.04 -11.01 -9.35
C GLN A 58 -1.28 -11.79 -8.88
N ILE A 59 -2.01 -11.26 -7.89
CA ILE A 59 -3.22 -11.90 -7.36
C ILE A 59 -4.35 -11.86 -8.39
N ASN A 60 -4.49 -10.78 -9.15
CA ASN A 60 -5.48 -10.69 -10.22
C ASN A 60 -5.18 -11.67 -11.38
N ASP A 61 -3.91 -11.92 -11.68
CA ASP A 61 -3.52 -12.93 -12.68
C ASP A 61 -3.87 -14.34 -12.20
N ALA A 62 -3.59 -14.65 -10.93
CA ALA A 62 -4.01 -15.90 -10.31
C ALA A 62 -5.54 -16.06 -10.33
N ARG A 63 -6.30 -14.98 -10.05
CA ARG A 63 -7.77 -14.98 -10.17
C ARG A 63 -8.23 -15.30 -11.59
N SER A 64 -7.60 -14.69 -12.60
CA SER A 64 -8.04 -14.77 -14.00
C SER A 64 -7.71 -16.13 -14.63
N THR A 65 -6.64 -16.77 -14.17
CA THR A 65 -6.19 -18.09 -14.63
C THR A 65 -6.76 -19.24 -13.80
N GLY A 66 -7.48 -18.95 -12.70
CA GLY A 66 -7.99 -19.97 -11.78
C GLY A 66 -6.88 -20.65 -10.97
N GLY A 67 -5.79 -19.93 -10.67
CA GLY A 67 -4.64 -20.46 -9.95
C GLY A 67 -5.00 -21.03 -8.58
N ALA A 68 -4.43 -22.18 -8.23
CA ALA A 68 -4.71 -22.90 -6.99
C ALA A 68 -4.35 -22.12 -5.70
N THR A 69 -3.49 -21.10 -5.82
CA THR A 69 -3.08 -20.24 -4.71
C THR A 69 -3.94 -18.98 -4.58
N TYR A 70 -4.97 -18.80 -5.42
CA TYR A 70 -5.83 -17.63 -5.36
C TYR A 70 -6.64 -17.60 -4.06
N ASN A 71 -6.44 -16.53 -3.28
CA ASN A 71 -7.19 -16.27 -2.06
C ASN A 71 -7.92 -14.91 -2.19
N ALA A 72 -9.25 -14.96 -2.27
CA ALA A 72 -10.08 -13.77 -2.41
C ALA A 72 -10.02 -12.84 -1.18
N ALA A 73 -9.88 -13.39 0.04
CA ALA A 73 -9.78 -12.58 1.25
C ALA A 73 -8.46 -11.78 1.26
N HIS A 74 -7.36 -12.43 0.90
CA HIS A 74 -6.05 -11.76 0.75
C HIS A 74 -6.08 -10.71 -0.38
N HIS A 75 -6.80 -10.98 -1.49
CA HIS A 75 -6.98 -9.98 -2.54
C HIS A 75 -7.70 -8.74 -2.01
N VAL A 76 -8.77 -8.92 -1.23
CA VAL A 76 -9.50 -7.80 -0.62
C VAL A 76 -8.60 -7.04 0.35
N GLU A 77 -7.80 -7.72 1.18
CA GLU A 77 -6.83 -7.08 2.10
C GLU A 77 -5.83 -6.20 1.35
N VAL A 78 -5.21 -6.71 0.28
CA VAL A 78 -4.29 -5.95 -0.57
C VAL A 78 -4.99 -4.77 -1.23
N MET A 79 -6.23 -4.94 -1.69
CA MET A 79 -7.02 -3.85 -2.27
C MET A 79 -7.38 -2.76 -1.26
N ILE A 80 -7.69 -3.11 -0.01
CA ILE A 80 -7.94 -2.16 1.08
C ILE A 80 -6.69 -1.33 1.32
N ALA A 81 -5.55 -2.00 1.54
CA ALA A 81 -4.27 -1.35 1.78
C ALA A 81 -3.88 -0.43 0.61
N LEU A 82 -3.98 -0.92 -0.63
CA LEU A 82 -3.67 -0.13 -1.82
C LEU A 82 -4.53 1.14 -1.93
N MET A 83 -5.84 1.04 -1.69
CA MET A 83 -6.71 2.22 -1.73
C MET A 83 -6.42 3.20 -0.59
N ALA A 84 -6.13 2.69 0.61
CA ALA A 84 -5.83 3.52 1.77
C ALA A 84 -4.50 4.26 1.61
N GLU A 85 -3.42 3.55 1.28
CA GLU A 85 -2.09 4.13 1.09
C GLU A 85 -2.06 5.10 -0.11
N ALA A 86 -2.79 4.81 -1.19
CA ALA A 86 -2.92 5.76 -2.31
C ALA A 86 -3.59 7.07 -1.89
N ARG A 87 -4.64 7.00 -1.04
CA ARG A 87 -5.29 8.19 -0.49
C ARG A 87 -4.37 8.96 0.43
N GLU A 88 -3.64 8.27 1.31
CA GLU A 88 -2.69 8.91 2.23
C GLU A 88 -1.57 9.62 1.47
N LEU A 89 -1.02 8.98 0.43
CA LEU A 89 0.02 9.57 -0.42
C LEU A 89 -0.48 10.82 -1.18
N LEU A 90 -1.71 10.80 -1.67
CA LEU A 90 -2.33 11.94 -2.34
C LEU A 90 -2.69 13.07 -1.37
N ALA A 91 -3.12 12.73 -0.16
CA ALA A 91 -3.47 13.69 0.88
C ALA A 91 -2.23 14.35 1.52
N ARG A 92 -1.06 13.71 1.42
CA ARG A 92 0.22 14.25 1.91
C ARG A 92 1.02 14.83 0.75
N PRO A 93 0.81 16.10 0.35
CA PRO A 93 1.72 16.76 -0.56
C PRO A 93 3.11 16.79 0.09
N CYS A 94 4.12 16.32 -0.67
CA CYS A 94 5.56 16.38 -0.42
C CYS A 94 5.95 17.00 0.94
N GLN A 95 5.93 16.20 2.01
CA GLN A 95 6.77 16.51 3.15
C GLN A 95 8.12 15.86 2.87
N PRO A 96 9.22 16.64 2.79
CA PRO A 96 10.55 16.06 2.68
C PRO A 96 10.73 15.12 3.87
N VAL A 97 11.16 13.89 3.57
CA VAL A 97 11.53 12.89 4.57
C VAL A 97 12.48 13.57 5.55
N GLN A 98 12.07 13.68 6.81
CA GLN A 98 12.99 14.05 7.88
C GLN A 98 13.98 12.90 7.96
N ALA A 99 15.10 13.04 7.24
CA ALA A 99 16.30 12.30 7.54
C ALA A 99 16.57 12.60 9.01
N GLU A 100 16.33 11.59 9.85
CA GLU A 100 16.76 11.59 11.24
C GLU A 100 18.25 11.90 11.21
N THR A 101 18.56 13.16 11.46
CA THR A 101 19.91 13.61 11.73
C THR A 101 20.22 12.96 13.06
N SER A 102 20.91 11.82 12.99
CA SER A 102 21.83 11.36 14.03
C SER A 102 22.93 12.43 14.20
N SER A 103 22.53 13.60 14.71
CA SER A 103 23.37 14.69 15.17
C SER A 103 22.90 15.04 16.59
N SER A 104 22.91 14.03 17.45
CA SER A 104 22.77 14.18 18.90
C SER A 104 23.86 13.35 19.58
N ALA A 105 25.10 13.56 19.14
CA ALA A 105 26.29 13.18 19.88
C ALA A 105 27.26 14.38 19.84
N LEU A 106 27.70 14.81 21.02
CA LEU A 106 28.75 15.81 21.27
C LEU A 106 28.33 17.29 21.34
N ARG A 107 27.26 17.60 22.09
CA ARG A 107 27.21 18.88 22.84
C ARG A 107 26.65 18.65 24.24
N ARG A 108 27.56 18.39 25.17
CA ARG A 108 27.52 18.45 26.65
C ARG A 108 28.80 17.71 27.10
N VAL A 109 29.69 18.18 27.95
CA VAL A 109 29.69 19.20 29.01
C VAL A 109 31.16 19.38 29.43
N ALA A 110 31.50 20.61 29.84
CA ALA A 110 32.60 21.04 30.71
C ALA A 110 34.05 20.68 30.33
#